data_AF-A0A844YCV4-F1
#
_entry.id   AF-A0A844YCV4-F1
#
_cell.length_a   1.000
_cell.length_b   1.000
_cell.length_c   1.000
_cell.angle_alpha   90.00
_cell.angle_beta   90.00
_cell.angle_gamma   90.00
#
_symmetry.space_group_name_H-M   'P 1'
#
loop_
_entity.id
_entity.type
_entity.pdbx_description
1 polymer ?
#
loop_
_entity_poly.entity_id
_entity_poly.type
_entity_poly.pdbx_seq_one_letter_code
_entity_poly.pdbx_strand_id
1 'polypeptide(L)'
;MNKFSIAAAAGLALSLAACGSADDASTEAEADTVEVPANDALEGVSEDAVADPAATAVEDATAEAEAAAAEQTASAEAAGDAAADVAAQVEAAAAAEDETQ
;
A
#
# COMPACT_ATOMS: atom_id res chain seq x y z
N MET A 1 32.00 36.16 2.53
CA MET A 1 31.80 35.25 3.68
C MET A 1 30.83 35.87 4.68
N ASN A 2 29.70 35.20 4.87
CA ASN A 2 28.51 35.73 5.51
C ASN A 2 28.64 35.65 7.04
N LYS A 3 29.24 36.68 7.63
CA LYS A 3 29.46 36.81 9.08
C LYS A 3 28.14 36.83 9.88
N PHE A 4 27.04 37.21 9.23
CA PHE A 4 25.70 37.21 9.82
C PHE A 4 25.10 35.81 10.00
N SER A 5 25.46 34.84 9.15
CA SER A 5 24.87 33.50 9.21
C SER A 5 25.37 32.67 10.40
N ILE A 6 26.61 32.90 10.85
CA ILE A 6 27.20 32.18 11.98
C ILE A 6 26.61 32.67 13.31
N ALA A 7 26.34 33.98 13.44
CA ALA A 7 25.74 34.56 14.63
C ALA A 7 24.29 34.11 14.84
N ALA A 8 23.51 33.97 13.75
CA ALA A 8 22.13 33.49 13.81
C ALA A 8 22.03 32.02 14.23
N ALA A 9 22.95 31.17 13.77
CA ALA A 9 23.01 29.75 14.14
C ALA A 9 23.33 29.54 15.63
N ALA A 10 24.18 30.39 16.22
CA ALA A 10 24.55 30.31 17.63
C ALA A 10 23.38 30.66 18.57
N GLY A 11 22.51 31.58 18.18
CA GLY A 11 21.32 31.95 18.96
C GLY A 11 20.27 30.83 19.02
N LEU A 12 20.05 30.14 17.90
CA LEU A 12 19.11 29.02 17.81
C LEU A 12 19.54 27.81 18.65
N ALA A 13 20.85 27.54 18.71
CA ALA A 13 21.40 26.46 19.54
C ALA A 13 21.19 26.70 21.04
N LEU A 14 21.28 27.96 21.49
CA LEU A 14 21.09 28.32 22.90
C LEU A 14 19.60 28.28 23.31
N SER A 15 18.67 28.60 22.40
CA SER A 15 17.23 28.44 22.62
C SER A 15 16.77 26.97 22.61
N LEU A 16 17.42 26.10 21.84
CA LEU A 16 17.13 24.66 21.87
C LEU A 16 17.63 24.01 23.17
N ALA A 17 18.73 24.48 23.75
CA ALA A 17 19.22 24.01 25.04
C ALA A 17 18.30 24.43 26.21
N ALA A 18 17.57 25.55 26.09
CA ALA A 18 16.60 25.99 27.09
C ALA A 18 15.22 25.29 26.95
N CYS A 19 14.89 24.76 25.78
CA CYS A 19 13.70 23.91 25.54
C CYS A 19 14.03 22.41 25.55
N GLY A 20 15.27 22.07 25.90
CA GLY A 20 15.85 20.72 25.87
C GLY A 20 16.31 20.27 27.25
N SER A 21 15.68 20.75 28.31
CA SER A 21 15.65 20.00 29.57
C SER A 21 14.77 18.78 29.30
N ALA A 22 15.36 17.75 28.71
CA ALA A 22 14.81 16.41 28.77
C ALA A 22 14.91 15.98 30.23
N ASP A 23 13.94 16.43 31.04
CA ASP A 23 13.53 15.64 32.19
C ASP A 23 13.30 14.23 31.64
N ASP A 24 13.86 13.24 32.32
CA ASP A 24 13.70 11.84 31.99
C ASP A 24 12.22 11.50 32.12
N ALA A 25 11.45 11.72 31.04
CA ALA A 25 10.02 11.42 30.99
C ALA A 25 9.73 9.92 31.18
N SER A 26 10.78 9.10 31.19
CA SER A 26 10.71 7.68 31.53
C SER A 26 10.43 7.43 33.01
N THR A 27 10.74 8.36 33.91
CA THR A 27 10.43 8.22 35.35
C THR A 27 8.98 8.60 35.68
N GLU A 28 8.39 9.57 34.97
CA GLU A 28 6.96 9.93 35.15
C GLU A 28 5.98 8.99 34.43
N ALA A 29 6.50 8.19 33.50
CA ALA A 29 5.77 7.16 32.77
C ALA A 29 6.27 5.77 33.16
N GLU A 30 6.29 5.46 34.47
CA GLU A 30 6.06 4.07 34.85
C GLU A 30 4.67 3.73 34.33
N ALA A 31 4.63 3.07 33.16
CA ALA A 31 3.39 2.49 32.67
C ALA A 31 2.94 1.53 33.76
N ASP A 32 1.91 1.92 34.52
CA ASP A 32 1.19 1.04 35.41
C ASP A 32 0.83 -0.18 34.57
N THR A 33 1.62 -1.24 34.69
CA THR A 33 1.32 -2.49 34.01
C THR A 33 -0.03 -2.86 34.57
N VAL A 34 -1.04 -2.91 33.70
CA VAL A 34 -2.38 -3.34 34.06
C VAL A 34 -2.27 -4.72 34.70
N GLU A 35 -2.14 -4.75 36.03
CA GLU A 35 -2.27 -5.90 36.92
C GLU A 35 -3.76 -6.29 37.04
N VAL A 36 -4.54 -6.02 35.99
CA VAL A 36 -5.92 -6.40 35.85
C VAL A 36 -5.90 -7.70 35.06
N PRO A 37 -6.27 -8.85 35.68
CA PRO A 37 -6.45 -10.09 34.96
C PRO A 37 -7.26 -9.87 33.68
N ALA A 38 -6.87 -10.51 32.58
CA ALA A 38 -7.54 -10.33 31.29
C ALA A 38 -9.07 -10.55 31.37
N ASN A 39 -9.52 -11.40 32.30
CA ASN A 39 -10.92 -11.65 32.55
C ASN A 39 -11.65 -10.46 33.18
N ASP A 40 -10.97 -9.72 34.06
CA ASP A 40 -11.51 -8.52 34.72
C ASP A 40 -11.58 -7.34 33.72
N ALA A 41 -10.68 -7.31 32.73
CA ALA A 41 -10.74 -6.35 31.63
C ALA A 41 -11.91 -6.59 30.65
N LEU A 42 -12.49 -7.80 30.67
CA LEU A 42 -13.65 -8.18 29.86
C LEU A 42 -14.96 -8.09 30.66
N GLU A 43 -14.92 -7.64 31.91
CA GLU A 43 -16.12 -7.50 32.73
C GLU A 43 -17.12 -6.52 32.07
N GLY A 44 -18.33 -7.00 31.81
CA GLY A 44 -19.37 -6.24 31.09
C GLY A 44 -19.40 -6.44 29.57
N VAL A 45 -18.45 -7.20 29.00
CA VAL A 45 -18.53 -7.69 27.62
C VAL A 45 -19.32 -9.00 27.60
N SER A 46 -20.29 -9.08 26.70
CA SER A 46 -21.08 -10.30 26.49
C SER A 46 -20.25 -11.41 25.84
N GLU A 47 -20.33 -12.64 26.37
CA GLU A 47 -19.74 -13.83 25.74
C GLU A 47 -20.55 -14.32 24.54
N ASP A 48 -21.84 -13.93 24.46
CA ASP A 48 -22.70 -14.28 23.34
C ASP A 48 -22.25 -13.59 22.06
N ALA A 49 -22.17 -14.36 20.97
CA ALA A 49 -21.90 -13.82 19.65
C ALA A 49 -23.01 -12.84 19.24
N VAL A 50 -22.60 -11.62 18.85
CA VAL A 50 -23.52 -10.64 18.28
C VAL A 50 -23.74 -10.98 16.82
N ALA A 51 -25.01 -11.11 16.42
CA ALA A 51 -25.36 -11.35 15.03
C ALA A 51 -24.99 -10.14 14.16
N ASP A 52 -24.11 -10.36 13.18
CA ASP A 52 -23.79 -9.40 12.13
C ASP A 52 -24.49 -9.83 10.82
N PRO A 53 -25.56 -9.15 10.40
CA PRO A 53 -26.26 -9.44 9.14
C PRO A 53 -25.37 -9.29 7.90
N ALA A 54 -24.32 -8.47 7.97
CA ALA A 54 -23.39 -8.26 6.88
C ALA A 54 -22.35 -9.39 6.76
N ALA A 55 -22.11 -10.18 7.81
CA ALA A 55 -21.18 -11.31 7.77
C ALA A 55 -21.59 -12.41 6.77
N THR A 56 -22.89 -12.49 6.44
CA THR A 56 -23.43 -13.38 5.41
C THR A 56 -23.87 -12.64 4.16
N ALA A 57 -23.56 -11.34 4.02
CA ALA A 57 -23.85 -10.63 2.80
C ALA A 57 -23.04 -11.26 1.67
N VAL A 58 -23.76 -11.81 0.69
CA VAL A 58 -23.16 -12.26 -0.55
C VAL A 58 -22.94 -10.99 -1.37
N GLU A 59 -21.72 -10.45 -1.36
CA GLU A 59 -21.28 -9.56 -2.43
C GLU A 59 -21.39 -10.34 -3.74
N ASP A 60 -21.85 -9.69 -4.81
CA ASP A 60 -22.14 -10.33 -6.09
C ASP A 60 -20.84 -10.72 -6.81
N ALA A 61 -20.17 -11.75 -6.28
CA ALA A 61 -18.94 -12.35 -6.80
C ALA A 61 -19.11 -12.87 -8.24
N THR A 62 -20.35 -13.01 -8.71
CA THR A 62 -20.68 -13.39 -10.09
C THR A 62 -20.30 -12.28 -11.06
N ALA A 63 -20.62 -11.02 -10.73
CA ALA A 63 -20.34 -9.88 -11.61
C ALA A 63 -18.84 -9.64 -11.78
N GLU A 64 -18.05 -9.80 -10.72
CA GLU A 64 -16.59 -9.68 -10.78
C GLU A 64 -15.95 -10.83 -11.55
N ALA A 65 -16.46 -12.05 -11.41
CA ALA A 65 -15.99 -13.19 -12.18
C ALA A 65 -16.31 -13.05 -13.68
N GLU A 66 -17.50 -12.55 -14.03
CA GLU A 66 -17.89 -12.29 -15.42
C GLU A 66 -17.05 -11.18 -16.06
N ALA A 67 -16.78 -10.09 -15.32
CA ALA A 67 -15.91 -9.01 -15.80
C ALA A 67 -14.47 -9.49 -16.05
N ALA A 68 -13.91 -10.29 -15.13
CA ALA A 68 -12.59 -10.87 -15.29
C ALA A 68 -12.49 -11.85 -16.48
N ALA A 69 -13.55 -12.64 -16.71
CA ALA A 69 -13.62 -13.54 -17.86
C ALA A 69 -13.66 -12.77 -19.19
N ALA A 70 -14.44 -11.69 -19.26
CA ALA A 70 -14.54 -10.84 -20.44
C ALA A 70 -13.19 -10.16 -20.79
N GLU A 71 -12.48 -9.63 -19.79
CA GLU A 71 -11.13 -9.06 -20.01
C GLU A 71 -10.13 -10.10 -20.51
N GLN A 72 -10.19 -11.33 -19.98
CA GLN A 72 -9.32 -12.42 -20.41
C GLN A 72 -9.54 -12.78 -21.89
N THR A 73 -10.80 -12.88 -22.31
CA THR A 73 -11.15 -13.13 -23.72
C THR A 73 -10.62 -12.02 -24.62
N ALA A 74 -10.89 -10.75 -24.28
CA ALA A 74 -10.41 -9.62 -25.08
C ALA A 74 -8.88 -9.57 -25.18
N SER A 75 -8.17 -9.91 -24.09
CA SER A 75 -6.71 -9.97 -24.07
C SER A 75 -6.15 -11.09 -24.95
N ALA A 76 -6.81 -12.25 -24.97
CA ALA A 76 -6.41 -13.38 -25.79
C ALA A 76 -6.62 -13.11 -27.28
N GLU A 77 -7.73 -12.47 -27.65
CA GLU A 77 -8.02 -12.05 -29.03
C GLU A 77 -6.98 -11.05 -29.53
N ALA A 78 -6.72 -9.99 -28.75
CA ALA A 78 -5.71 -8.98 -29.11
C ALA A 78 -4.30 -9.58 -29.28
N ALA A 79 -3.92 -10.55 -28.44
CA ALA A 79 -2.65 -11.25 -28.57
C ALA A 79 -2.60 -12.12 -29.85
N GLY A 80 -3.71 -12.75 -30.21
CA GLY A 80 -3.85 -13.53 -31.44
C GLY A 80 -3.70 -12.66 -32.69
N ASP A 81 -4.38 -11.52 -32.72
CA ASP A 81 -4.30 -10.56 -33.83
C ASP A 81 -2.88 -10.01 -33.98
N ALA A 82 -2.24 -9.61 -32.88
CA ALA A 82 -0.86 -9.14 -32.90
C ALA A 82 0.12 -10.21 -33.41
N ALA A 83 -0.08 -11.49 -33.05
CA ALA A 83 0.74 -12.58 -33.55
C ALA A 83 0.56 -12.80 -35.06
N ALA A 84 -0.67 -12.69 -35.56
CA ALA A 84 -0.96 -12.79 -36.99
C ALA A 84 -0.32 -11.65 -37.79
N ASP A 85 -0.39 -10.41 -37.28
CA ASP A 85 0.25 -9.24 -37.89
C ASP A 85 1.77 -9.37 -37.94
N VAL A 86 2.39 -9.90 -36.89
CA VAL A 86 3.84 -10.18 -36.86
C VAL A 86 4.20 -11.25 -37.89
N ALA A 87 3.44 -12.34 -37.97
CA ALA A 87 3.68 -13.39 -38.96
C ALA A 87 3.60 -12.84 -40.40
N ALA A 88 2.58 -12.04 -40.71
CA ALA A 88 2.42 -11.42 -42.02
C ALA A 88 3.58 -10.48 -42.38
N GLN A 89 4.06 -9.69 -41.41
CA GLN A 89 5.21 -8.81 -41.63
C GLN A 89 6.51 -9.58 -41.88
N VAL A 90 6.73 -10.69 -41.16
CA VAL A 90 7.90 -11.55 -41.37
C VAL A 90 7.87 -12.18 -42.77
N GLU A 91 6.72 -12.69 -43.21
CA GLU A 91 6.55 -13.24 -44.56
C GLU A 91 6.79 -12.20 -45.65
N ALA A 92 6.24 -10.98 -45.49
CA ALA A 92 6.45 -9.89 -46.43
C ALA A 92 7.92 -9.44 -46.50
N ALA A 93 8.61 -9.38 -45.35
CA ALA A 93 10.04 -9.06 -45.31
C ALA A 93 10.88 -10.14 -45.98
N ALA A 94 10.58 -11.42 -45.75
CA ALA A 94 11.27 -12.54 -46.39
C ALA A 94 11.09 -12.54 -47.92
N ALA A 95 9.89 -12.22 -48.41
CA ALA A 95 9.62 -12.10 -49.85
C ALA A 95 10.35 -10.91 -50.49
N ALA A 96 10.45 -9.77 -49.79
CA ALA A 96 11.17 -8.59 -50.29
C ALA A 96 12.69 -8.80 -50.39
N GLU A 97 13.28 -9.63 -49.52
CA GLU A 97 14.71 -9.98 -49.57
C GLU A 97 15.04 -10.87 -50.79
N ASP A 98 14.12 -11.75 -51.21
CA ASP A 98 14.31 -12.66 -52.36
C ASP A 98 14.23 -11.93 -53.73
N GLU A 99 13.53 -10.80 -53.82
CA GLU A 99 13.46 -9.97 -55.04
C GLU A 99 14.66 -9.01 -55.24
N THR A 100 15.56 -8.90 -54.25
CA THR A 100 16.71 -7.96 -54.30
C THR A 100 18.08 -8.61 -54.54
N GLN A 101 18.11 -9.94 -54.77
CA GLN A 101 19.28 -10.68 -55.30
C GLN A 101 19.10 -11.00 -56.79
#